data_AF-A0A937P7F7-F1
#
_entry.id   AF-A0A937P7F7-F1
#
_cell.length_a   1.000
_cell.length_b   1.000
_cell.length_c   1.000
_cell.angle_alpha   90.00
_cell.angle_beta   90.00
_cell.angle_gamma   90.00
#
_symmetry.space_group_name_H-M   'P 1'
#
loop_
_entity.id
_entity.type
_entity.pdbx_description
1 polymer ?
#
loop_
_entity_poly.entity_id
_entity_poly.type
_entity_poly.pdbx_seq_one_letter_code
_entity_poly.pdbx_strand_id
1 'polypeptide(L)'
;MATSSKSTKEDPNGGNSGPVTPKLKFWIDLAKWFIVSVALVVATKVIDTGLRNRTADLAELKFYDKYITELIVLNPDPVNKIMMAEYIICVSPSEKIRKRWKVYYDSIYPEYIEYITPIVEEKALLQQRYLSLSRSPGVTDANQDELARIEMRLGEIRDILFPKMKLPEKEYLENENKQQ
;
A
#
# COMPACT_ATOMS: atom_id res chain seq x y z
N MET A 1 65.49 13.93 -52.26
CA MET A 1 64.78 15.12 -52.79
C MET A 1 63.40 14.70 -53.26
N ALA A 2 62.40 15.48 -52.89
CA ALA A 2 60.97 15.18 -52.99
C ALA A 2 60.38 15.45 -54.38
N THR A 3 59.27 14.76 -54.70
CA THR A 3 57.91 15.24 -55.11
C THR A 3 57.18 14.08 -55.82
N SER A 4 56.10 13.50 -55.29
CA SER A 4 54.70 13.97 -55.23
C SER A 4 53.97 13.97 -56.58
N SER A 5 53.07 12.99 -56.77
CA SER A 5 51.85 13.00 -57.62
C SER A 5 51.39 11.55 -57.84
N LYS A 6 50.12 11.12 -57.84
CA LYS A 6 48.81 11.72 -57.57
C LYS A 6 47.83 10.52 -57.55
N SER A 7 46.85 10.58 -56.66
CA SER A 7 45.76 9.62 -56.44
C SER A 7 44.94 9.34 -57.72
N THR A 8 44.66 8.06 -57.98
CA THR A 8 43.58 7.61 -58.86
C THR A 8 42.52 6.94 -58.00
N LYS A 9 41.33 7.54 -58.03
CA LYS A 9 40.04 7.06 -57.51
C LYS A 9 39.62 5.80 -58.28
N GLU A 10 38.83 4.95 -57.64
CA GLU A 10 37.43 4.67 -58.02
C GLU A 10 36.90 3.43 -57.30
N ASP A 11 36.01 3.65 -56.32
CA ASP A 11 35.04 2.64 -55.88
C ASP A 11 33.73 2.88 -56.65
N PRO A 12 33.15 1.86 -57.31
CA PRO A 12 31.88 2.01 -58.02
C PRO A 12 30.71 1.80 -57.05
N ASN A 13 30.18 2.89 -56.50
CA ASN A 13 28.88 2.87 -55.82
C ASN A 13 27.75 2.98 -56.86
N GLY A 14 27.28 1.83 -57.36
CA GLY A 14 26.16 1.70 -58.29
C GLY A 14 24.81 1.58 -57.59
N GLY A 15 24.36 2.64 -56.90
CA GLY A 15 22.99 2.75 -56.39
C GLY A 15 22.09 3.50 -57.37
N ASN A 16 21.46 2.77 -58.30
CA ASN A 16 20.53 3.32 -59.28
C ASN A 16 19.29 3.91 -58.59
N SER A 17 19.19 5.24 -58.54
CA SER A 17 17.96 5.96 -58.17
C SER A 17 17.45 6.74 -59.38
N GLY A 18 16.55 6.11 -60.13
CA GLY A 18 15.82 6.78 -61.21
C GLY A 18 15.00 7.97 -60.70
N PRO A 19 14.63 8.93 -61.57
CA PRO A 19 14.02 10.19 -61.16
C PRO A 19 12.60 9.95 -60.63
N VAL A 20 12.43 10.00 -59.30
CA VAL A 20 11.12 10.04 -58.65
C VAL A 20 10.42 11.35 -59.02
N THR A 21 9.24 11.25 -59.63
CA THR A 21 8.44 12.40 -60.07
C THR A 21 8.08 13.30 -58.88
N PRO A 22 8.01 14.64 -59.06
CA PRO A 22 7.82 15.60 -57.96
C PRO A 22 6.52 15.37 -57.16
N LYS A 23 5.49 14.82 -57.81
CA LYS A 23 4.23 14.43 -57.17
C LYS A 23 4.44 13.30 -56.16
N LEU A 24 5.27 12.30 -56.48
CA LEU A 24 5.53 11.17 -55.58
C LEU A 24 6.30 11.61 -54.33
N LYS A 25 7.28 12.51 -54.48
CA LYS A 25 8.00 13.14 -53.34
C LYS A 25 7.04 13.85 -52.40
N PHE A 26 6.09 14.64 -52.93
CA PHE A 26 5.11 15.34 -52.10
C PHE A 26 4.19 14.40 -51.31
N TRP A 27 3.72 13.30 -51.92
CA TRP A 27 2.92 12.30 -51.23
C TRP A 27 3.70 11.56 -50.14
N ILE A 28 4.97 11.26 -50.38
CA ILE A 28 5.87 10.65 -49.39
C ILE A 28 6.11 11.60 -48.22
N ASP A 29 6.34 12.89 -48.50
CA ASP A 29 6.54 13.90 -47.46
C ASP A 29 5.26 14.11 -46.63
N LEU A 30 4.09 14.15 -47.27
CA LEU A 30 2.81 14.28 -46.56
C LEU A 30 2.50 13.06 -45.68
N ALA A 31 2.78 11.85 -46.17
CA ALA A 31 2.63 10.62 -45.39
C ALA A 31 3.58 10.59 -44.18
N LYS A 32 4.82 11.07 -44.35
CA LYS A 32 5.80 11.18 -43.27
C LYS A 32 5.32 12.13 -42.18
N TRP A 33 4.81 13.30 -42.55
CA TRP A 33 4.24 14.27 -41.60
C TRP A 33 3.02 13.70 -40.86
N PHE A 34 2.16 12.95 -41.55
CA PHE A 34 1.00 12.30 -40.95
C PHE A 34 1.39 11.21 -39.94
N ILE A 35 2.39 10.38 -40.24
CA ILE A 35 2.86 9.34 -39.31
C ILE A 35 3.46 9.98 -38.05
N VAL A 36 4.22 11.07 -38.20
CA VAL A 36 4.80 11.80 -37.07
C VAL A 36 3.71 12.42 -36.18
N SER A 37 2.68 13.02 -36.76
CA SER A 37 1.58 13.61 -35.97
C SER A 37 0.77 12.56 -35.22
N VAL A 38 0.45 11.43 -35.86
CA VAL A 38 -0.27 10.33 -35.22
C VAL A 38 0.56 9.69 -34.10
N ALA A 39 1.87 9.47 -34.33
CA ALA A 39 2.77 8.94 -33.31
C ALA A 39 2.86 9.87 -32.09
N LEU A 40 2.89 11.19 -32.30
CA LEU A 40 2.89 12.17 -31.22
C LEU A 40 1.60 12.08 -30.38
N VAL A 41 0.43 12.03 -31.03
CA VAL A 41 -0.87 11.92 -30.33
C VAL A 41 -0.97 10.61 -29.55
N VAL A 42 -0.52 9.49 -30.12
CA VAL A 42 -0.51 8.19 -29.42
C VAL A 42 0.43 8.23 -28.21
N ALA A 43 1.63 8.80 -28.35
CA ALA A 43 2.57 8.96 -27.23
C ALA A 43 1.97 9.83 -26.11
N THR A 44 1.34 10.96 -26.46
CA THR A 44 0.64 11.81 -25.48
C THR A 44 -0.48 11.06 -24.78
N LYS A 45 -1.31 10.29 -25.50
CA LYS A 45 -2.40 9.49 -24.90
C LYS A 45 -1.90 8.39 -23.96
N VAL A 46 -0.78 7.74 -24.29
CA VAL A 46 -0.15 6.74 -23.43
C VAL A 46 0.39 7.39 -22.15
N ILE A 47 1.03 8.55 -22.27
CA ILE A 47 1.54 9.31 -21.13
C ILE A 47 0.37 9.81 -20.26
N ASP A 48 -0.68 10.38 -20.84
CA ASP A 48 -1.87 10.85 -20.12
C ASP A 48 -2.56 9.72 -19.36
N THR A 49 -2.67 8.53 -19.97
CA THR A 49 -3.27 7.36 -19.33
C THR A 49 -2.39 6.87 -18.18
N GLY A 50 -1.07 6.87 -18.37
CA GLY A 50 -0.10 6.54 -17.32
C GLY A 50 -0.10 7.54 -16.17
N LEU A 51 -0.25 8.83 -16.46
CA LEU A 51 -0.36 9.89 -15.46
C LEU A 51 -1.69 9.86 -14.72
N ARG A 52 -2.81 9.61 -15.41
CA ARG A 52 -4.14 9.44 -14.78
C ARG A 52 -4.17 8.31 -13.77
N ASN A 53 -3.62 7.16 -14.15
CA ASN A 53 -3.52 6.00 -13.26
C ASN A 53 -2.63 6.31 -12.05
N ARG A 54 -1.54 7.06 -12.24
CA ARG A 54 -0.70 7.51 -11.13
C ARG A 54 -1.38 8.55 -10.25
N THR A 55 -2.17 9.47 -10.80
CA THR A 55 -2.89 10.48 -10.00
C THR A 55 -4.03 9.86 -9.19
N ALA A 56 -4.72 8.85 -9.73
CA ALA A 56 -5.72 8.08 -8.98
C ALA A 56 -5.05 7.25 -7.87
N ASP A 57 -3.96 6.53 -8.20
CA ASP A 57 -3.15 5.80 -7.22
C ASP A 57 -2.60 6.74 -6.13
N LEU A 58 -2.20 7.97 -6.46
CA LEU A 58 -1.68 8.97 -5.52
C LEU A 58 -2.77 9.61 -4.68
N ALA A 59 -3.97 9.80 -5.21
CA ALA A 59 -5.11 10.31 -4.45
C ALA A 59 -5.58 9.27 -3.41
N GLU A 60 -5.63 8.00 -3.79
CA GLU A 60 -5.87 6.90 -2.86
C GLU A 60 -4.75 6.82 -1.81
N LEU A 61 -3.48 6.87 -2.22
CA LEU A 61 -2.36 6.88 -1.27
C LEU A 61 -2.42 8.05 -0.29
N LYS A 62 -2.77 9.26 -0.73
CA LYS A 62 -2.89 10.45 0.14
C LYS A 62 -4.02 10.33 1.15
N PHE A 63 -5.14 9.72 0.78
CA PHE A 63 -6.22 9.46 1.73
C PHE A 63 -5.73 8.49 2.81
N TYR A 64 -5.03 7.42 2.42
CA TYR A 64 -4.43 6.49 3.38
C TYR A 64 -3.29 7.13 4.17
N ASP A 65 -2.49 8.04 3.61
CA ASP A 65 -1.34 8.67 4.26
C ASP A 65 -1.71 9.40 5.57
N LYS A 66 -2.89 10.03 5.62
CA LYS A 66 -3.40 10.66 6.85
C LYS A 66 -3.67 9.62 7.94
N TYR A 67 -4.37 8.54 7.60
CA TYR A 67 -4.65 7.46 8.54
C TYR A 67 -3.37 6.70 8.91
N ILE A 68 -2.46 6.47 7.97
CA ILE A 68 -1.16 5.83 8.20
C ILE A 68 -0.34 6.66 9.18
N THR A 69 -0.27 7.97 9.01
CA THR A 69 0.49 8.84 9.91
C THR A 69 -0.10 8.80 11.32
N GLU A 70 -1.42 8.96 11.45
CA GLU A 70 -2.10 8.97 12.75
C GLU A 70 -2.11 7.59 13.45
N LEU A 71 -2.22 6.48 12.72
CA LEU A 71 -2.34 5.12 13.28
C LEU A 71 -1.04 4.32 13.33
N ILE A 72 -0.04 4.64 12.51
CA ILE A 72 1.23 3.87 12.43
C ILE A 72 2.41 4.65 13.00
N VAL A 73 2.51 5.95 12.71
CA VAL A 73 3.65 6.78 13.17
C VAL A 73 3.39 7.33 14.57
N LEU A 74 2.16 7.68 14.88
CA LEU A 74 1.77 8.29 16.16
C LEU A 74 1.30 7.28 17.23
N ASN A 75 0.94 6.05 16.85
CA ASN A 75 0.50 5.02 17.79
C ASN A 75 1.58 3.92 17.97
N PRO A 76 2.20 3.80 19.17
CA PRO A 76 3.22 2.80 19.43
C PRO A 76 2.65 1.39 19.61
N ASP A 77 1.33 1.23 19.78
CA ASP A 77 0.68 -0.04 20.11
C ASP A 77 0.77 -1.07 18.94
N PRO A 78 1.47 -2.21 19.15
CA PRO A 78 1.59 -3.27 18.16
C PRO A 78 0.23 -3.84 17.69
N VAL A 79 -0.79 -3.85 18.55
CA VAL A 79 -2.12 -4.40 18.24
C VAL A 79 -2.80 -3.55 17.16
N ASN A 80 -2.77 -2.23 17.30
CA ASN A 80 -3.40 -1.32 16.35
C ASN A 80 -2.75 -1.37 14.96
N LYS A 81 -1.41 -1.50 14.92
CA LYS A 81 -0.66 -1.62 13.66
C LYS A 81 -1.07 -2.87 12.87
N ILE A 82 -1.23 -4.00 13.57
CA ILE A 82 -1.68 -5.26 12.94
C ILE A 82 -3.12 -5.18 12.46
N MET A 83 -4.03 -4.71 13.32
CA MET A 83 -5.44 -4.59 12.94
C MET A 83 -5.62 -3.71 11.71
N MET A 84 -4.86 -2.61 11.62
CA MET A 84 -4.88 -1.73 10.46
C MET A 84 -4.31 -2.42 9.21
N ALA A 85 -3.16 -3.09 9.32
CA ALA A 85 -2.56 -3.78 8.19
C ALA A 85 -3.48 -4.89 7.66
N GLU A 86 -4.09 -5.68 8.55
CA GLU A 86 -5.08 -6.70 8.20
C GLU A 86 -6.32 -6.10 7.54
N TYR A 87 -6.85 -5.01 8.12
CA TYR A 87 -7.99 -4.29 7.54
C TYR A 87 -7.70 -3.86 6.10
N ILE A 88 -6.57 -3.20 5.85
CA ILE A 88 -6.23 -2.69 4.51
C ILE A 88 -6.00 -3.84 3.52
N ILE A 89 -5.42 -4.95 3.95
CA ILE A 89 -5.31 -6.16 3.10
C ILE A 89 -6.69 -6.67 2.69
N CYS A 90 -7.67 -6.66 3.60
CA CYS A 90 -9.02 -7.15 3.35
C CYS A 90 -9.87 -6.19 2.51
N VAL A 91 -9.83 -4.88 2.80
CA VAL A 91 -10.73 -3.91 2.16
C VAL A 91 -10.19 -3.28 0.88
N SER A 92 -8.88 -3.33 0.64
CA SER A 92 -8.28 -2.66 -0.52
C SER A 92 -8.70 -3.34 -1.83
N PRO A 93 -9.32 -2.62 -2.78
CA PRO A 93 -9.68 -3.19 -4.09
C PRO A 93 -8.45 -3.47 -4.97
N SER A 94 -7.37 -2.68 -4.80
CA SER A 94 -6.13 -2.83 -5.57
C SER A 94 -5.25 -3.98 -5.06
N GLU A 95 -4.93 -4.93 -5.94
CA GLU A 95 -4.05 -6.07 -5.62
C GLU A 95 -2.62 -5.62 -5.25
N LYS A 96 -2.13 -4.55 -5.91
CA LYS A 96 -0.81 -3.97 -5.63
C LYS A 96 -0.73 -3.36 -4.23
N ILE A 97 -1.82 -2.73 -3.77
CA ILE A 97 -1.92 -2.21 -2.41
C ILE A 97 -1.96 -3.37 -1.42
N ARG A 98 -2.82 -4.38 -1.63
CA ARG A 98 -2.86 -5.59 -0.77
C ARG A 98 -1.50 -6.26 -0.60
N LYS A 99 -0.76 -6.46 -1.70
CA LYS A 99 0.59 -7.06 -1.65
C LYS A 99 1.57 -6.27 -0.80
N ARG A 100 1.57 -4.94 -0.91
CA ARG A 100 2.48 -4.07 -0.12
C ARG A 100 2.13 -4.09 1.36
N TRP A 101 0.84 -4.04 1.67
CA TRP A 101 0.36 -4.14 3.05
C TRP A 101 0.58 -5.52 3.67
N LYS A 102 0.54 -6.58 2.86
CA LYS A 102 0.94 -7.92 3.31
C LYS A 102 2.41 -7.97 3.71
N VAL A 103 3.32 -7.41 2.92
CA VAL A 103 4.74 -7.34 3.29
C VAL A 103 4.93 -6.54 4.59
N TYR A 104 4.19 -5.45 4.77
CA TYR A 104 4.22 -4.70 6.02
C TYR A 104 3.69 -5.52 7.20
N TYR A 105 2.54 -6.18 7.04
CA TYR A 105 1.97 -7.10 8.03
C TYR A 105 2.98 -8.16 8.46
N ASP A 106 3.63 -8.83 7.50
CA ASP A 106 4.62 -9.87 7.76
C ASP A 106 5.83 -9.34 8.55
N SER A 107 6.17 -8.05 8.39
CA SER A 107 7.28 -7.42 9.13
C SER A 107 6.95 -7.08 10.59
N ILE A 108 5.69 -6.77 10.90
CA ILE A 108 5.24 -6.39 12.25
C ILE A 108 4.65 -7.57 13.04
N TYR A 109 4.27 -8.65 12.34
CA TYR A 109 3.70 -9.84 12.96
C TYR A 109 4.54 -10.43 14.10
N PRO A 110 5.88 -10.53 13.99
CA PRO A 110 6.70 -11.04 15.09
C PRO A 110 6.62 -10.17 16.37
N GLU A 111 6.64 -8.85 16.22
CA GLU A 111 6.54 -7.88 17.34
C GLU A 111 5.21 -8.02 18.08
N TYR A 112 4.12 -8.20 17.33
CA TYR A 112 2.81 -8.48 17.90
C TYR A 112 2.75 -9.82 18.62
N ILE A 113 3.35 -10.87 18.05
CA ILE A 113 3.38 -12.19 18.71
C ILE A 113 4.14 -12.09 20.04
N GLU A 114 5.27 -11.40 20.07
CA GLU A 114 6.03 -11.15 21.29
C GLU A 114 5.19 -10.38 22.33
N TYR A 115 4.40 -9.41 21.90
CA TYR A 115 3.50 -8.66 22.76
C TYR A 115 2.31 -9.49 23.29
N ILE A 116 1.66 -10.29 22.44
CA ILE A 116 0.39 -10.95 22.75
C ILE A 116 0.58 -12.28 23.51
N THR A 117 1.68 -12.98 23.28
CA THR A 117 1.97 -14.30 23.87
C THR A 117 1.85 -14.30 25.40
N PRO A 118 2.55 -13.42 26.15
CA PRO A 118 2.46 -13.43 27.62
C PRO A 118 1.06 -13.12 28.14
N ILE A 119 0.29 -12.29 27.42
CA ILE A 119 -1.08 -11.91 27.79
C ILE A 119 -2.04 -13.10 27.62
N VAL A 120 -1.88 -13.86 26.54
CA VAL A 120 -2.67 -15.07 26.28
C VAL A 120 -2.34 -16.16 27.29
N GLU A 121 -1.06 -16.33 27.63
CA GLU A 121 -0.61 -17.26 28.68
C GLU A 121 -1.17 -16.87 30.06
N GLU A 122 -1.10 -15.59 30.43
CA GLU A 122 -1.68 -15.07 31.68
C GLU A 122 -3.19 -15.37 31.73
N LYS A 123 -3.92 -15.10 30.65
CA LYS A 123 -5.35 -15.40 30.55
C LYS A 123 -5.63 -16.88 30.80
N ALA A 124 -4.85 -17.78 30.20
CA ALA A 124 -5.04 -19.23 30.34
C ALA A 124 -4.82 -19.68 31.79
N LEU A 125 -3.77 -19.16 32.44
CA LEU A 125 -3.48 -19.44 33.86
C LEU A 125 -4.59 -18.93 34.79
N LEU A 126 -5.07 -17.71 34.56
CA LEU A 126 -6.16 -17.12 35.33
C LEU A 126 -7.47 -17.90 35.16
N GLN A 127 -7.78 -18.35 33.94
CA GLN A 127 -8.95 -19.21 33.69
C GLN A 127 -8.83 -20.55 34.41
N GLN A 128 -7.65 -21.17 34.40
CA GLN A 128 -7.42 -22.41 35.14
C GLN A 128 -7.59 -22.21 36.64
N ARG A 129 -7.06 -21.11 37.19
CA ARG A 129 -7.19 -20.73 38.60
C ARG A 129 -8.65 -20.43 38.98
N TYR A 130 -9.39 -19.74 38.12
CA TYR A 130 -10.82 -19.52 38.31
C TYR A 130 -11.59 -20.84 38.39
N LEU A 131 -11.29 -21.80 37.51
CA LEU A 131 -11.93 -23.11 37.49
C LEU A 131 -11.60 -23.96 38.74
N SER A 132 -10.36 -23.88 39.25
CA SER A 132 -9.98 -24.60 40.47
C SER A 132 -10.66 -24.02 41.72
N LEU A 133 -10.77 -22.70 41.82
CA LEU A 133 -11.44 -22.01 42.93
C LEU A 133 -12.95 -22.23 42.92
N SER A 134 -13.59 -22.11 41.75
CA SER A 134 -15.05 -22.31 41.58
C SER A 134 -15.53 -23.74 41.84
N ARG A 135 -14.66 -24.74 41.68
CA ARG A 135 -14.98 -26.15 41.96
C ARG A 135 -14.63 -26.60 43.39
N SER A 136 -13.97 -25.76 44.18
CA SER A 136 -13.56 -26.13 45.53
C SER A 136 -14.76 -26.22 46.48
N PRO A 137 -14.97 -27.35 47.18
CA PRO A 137 -16.03 -27.48 48.17
C PRO A 137 -15.66 -26.69 49.43
N GLY A 138 -16.18 -25.47 49.54
CA GLY A 138 -15.90 -24.55 50.65
C GLY A 138 -15.62 -23.15 50.14
N VAL A 139 -16.69 -22.39 49.91
CA VAL A 139 -16.58 -20.98 49.54
C VAL A 139 -16.31 -20.18 50.82
N THR A 140 -15.03 -20.04 51.16
CA THR A 140 -14.56 -19.09 52.17
C THR A 140 -14.63 -17.67 51.57
N ASP A 141 -14.86 -16.63 52.37
CA ASP A 141 -14.87 -15.23 51.91
C ASP A 141 -13.59 -14.87 51.11
N ALA A 142 -12.44 -15.44 51.51
CA ALA A 142 -11.17 -15.31 50.79
C ALA A 142 -11.19 -15.86 49.35
N ASN A 143 -11.96 -16.93 49.08
CA ASN A 143 -12.09 -17.50 47.74
C ASN A 143 -13.00 -16.62 46.86
N GLN A 144 -14.01 -15.97 47.44
CA GLN A 144 -14.88 -15.03 46.71
C GLN A 144 -14.11 -13.77 46.30
N ASP A 145 -13.30 -13.22 47.20
CA ASP A 145 -12.44 -12.08 46.90
C ASP A 145 -11.41 -12.40 45.81
N GLU A 146 -10.83 -13.60 45.83
CA GLU A 146 -9.89 -14.04 44.79
C GLU A 146 -10.57 -14.22 43.44
N LEU A 147 -11.79 -14.81 43.41
CA LEU A 147 -12.59 -14.92 42.19
C LEU A 147 -12.91 -13.55 41.59
N ALA A 148 -13.33 -12.58 42.39
CA ALA A 148 -13.63 -11.23 41.92
C ALA A 148 -12.38 -10.53 41.32
N ARG A 149 -11.20 -10.73 41.92
CA ARG A 149 -9.94 -10.21 41.37
C ARG A 149 -9.58 -10.86 40.04
N ILE A 150 -9.76 -12.17 39.93
CA ILE A 150 -9.50 -12.91 38.69
C ILE A 150 -10.47 -12.44 37.58
N GLU A 151 -11.75 -12.28 37.89
CA GLU A 151 -12.74 -11.76 36.94
C GLU A 151 -12.40 -10.36 36.44
N MET A 152 -12.01 -9.46 37.34
CA MET A 152 -11.56 -8.12 36.99
C MET A 152 -10.35 -8.17 36.05
N ARG A 153 -9.33 -8.97 36.38
CA ARG A 153 -8.13 -9.11 35.56
C ARG A 153 -8.41 -9.73 34.19
N LEU A 154 -9.31 -10.72 34.13
CA LEU A 154 -9.77 -11.28 32.85
C LEU A 154 -10.52 -10.25 32.01
N GLY A 155 -11.24 -9.33 32.64
CA GLY A 155 -11.87 -8.17 32.00
C GLY A 155 -10.84 -7.22 31.37
N GLU A 156 -9.81 -6.85 32.13
CA GLU A 156 -8.70 -6.02 31.64
C GLU A 156 -7.98 -6.67 30.45
N ILE A 157 -7.62 -7.95 30.59
CA ILE A 157 -6.96 -8.70 29.51
C ILE A 157 -7.84 -8.75 28.26
N ARG A 158 -9.15 -8.97 28.41
CA ARG A 158 -10.08 -8.93 27.27
C ARG A 158 -10.04 -7.57 26.57
N ASP A 159 -10.01 -6.49 27.32
CA ASP A 159 -10.02 -5.14 26.75
C ASP A 159 -8.67 -4.80 26.07
N ILE A 160 -7.55 -5.40 26.49
CA ILE A 160 -6.24 -5.32 25.82
C ILE A 160 -6.22 -6.15 24.52
N LEU A 161 -6.76 -7.37 24.55
CA LEU A 161 -6.80 -8.26 23.38
C LEU A 161 -7.79 -7.78 22.31
N PHE A 162 -8.86 -7.11 22.74
CA PHE A 162 -9.93 -6.61 21.88
C PHE A 162 -10.23 -5.15 22.20
N PRO A 163 -9.29 -4.23 21.87
CA PRO A 163 -9.50 -2.83 22.12
C PRO A 163 -10.74 -2.37 21.34
N LYS A 164 -11.69 -1.73 22.04
CA LYS A 164 -12.82 -1.10 21.37
C LYS A 164 -12.26 0.01 20.49
N MET A 165 -12.39 -0.14 19.18
CA MET A 165 -11.98 0.87 18.21
C MET A 165 -12.73 2.17 18.52
N LYS A 166 -12.01 3.18 19.04
CA LYS A 166 -12.56 4.53 19.22
C LYS A 166 -12.63 5.16 17.84
N LEU A 167 -13.78 5.07 17.20
CA LEU A 167 -14.04 5.78 15.97
C LEU A 167 -13.92 7.29 16.26
N PRO A 168 -13.22 8.08 15.42
CA PRO A 168 -13.19 9.52 15.56
C PRO A 168 -14.63 10.06 15.54
N GLU A 169 -14.98 10.78 16.59
CA GLU A 169 -16.33 11.27 16.83
C GLU A 169 -16.65 12.37 15.81
N LYS A 170 -17.38 12.00 14.75
CA LYS A 170 -18.19 12.87 13.86
C LYS A 170 -17.61 14.22 13.37
N GLU A 171 -16.30 14.43 13.33
CA GLU A 171 -15.71 15.67 12.79
C GLU A 171 -15.79 15.76 11.25
N TYR A 172 -16.30 14.72 10.58
CA TYR A 172 -16.40 14.64 9.12
C TYR A 172 -17.67 15.27 8.53
N LEU A 173 -18.71 15.53 9.34
CA LEU A 173 -19.98 16.07 8.83
C LEU A 173 -20.05 17.61 8.82
N GLU A 174 -19.11 18.29 9.48
CA GLU A 174 -19.13 19.75 9.59
C GLU A 174 -18.36 20.45 8.45
N ASN A 175 -17.49 19.71 7.75
CA ASN A 175 -16.66 20.25 6.68
C ASN A 175 -17.32 20.19 5.30
N GLU A 176 -18.35 19.35 5.09
CA GLU A 176 -19.16 19.35 3.85
C GLU A 176 -20.19 20.49 3.81
N ASN A 177 -20.67 20.97 4.97
CA ASN A 177 -21.65 22.06 5.04
C ASN A 177 -21.05 23.47 4.89
N LYS A 178 -19.73 23.60 4.73
CA LYS A 178 -19.05 24.89 4.46
C LYS A 178 -18.65 25.08 3.01
N GLN A 179 -18.99 24.15 2.11
CA GLN A 179 -18.68 24.24 0.68
C GLN A 179 -19.93 24.28 -0.24
N GLN A 180 -21.13 24.43 0.33
CA GLN A 180 -22.35 24.84 -0.39
C GLN A 180 -22.69 26.29 -0.05
#